data_AF-A0A961H2N8-F1
#
_entry.id   AF-A0A961H2N8-F1
#
_cell.length_a   1.000
_cell.length_b   1.000
_cell.length_c   1.000
_cell.angle_alpha   90.00
_cell.angle_beta   90.00
_cell.angle_gamma   90.00
#
_symmetry.space_group_name_H-M   'P 1'
#
loop_
_entity.id
_entity.type
_entity.pdbx_description
1 polymer ?
#
loop_
_entity_poly.entity_id
_entity_poly.type
_entity_poly.pdbx_seq_one_letter_code
_entity_poly.pdbx_strand_id
1 'polypeptide(L)'
;LSDDIAYSVHDLDDFYRAGVLQYATIAAELERWLADRSNLAALDDATLESSLRTPGHSLERAWRRTAQKDGWIADEGEFRDAVRRVQEGLVESLLSIPFDGGIDAERRVAAFTHYWIDRLKASIAVDANPDVRSGHVRLSRDAWHDVVVLKFVHTRFVLDRADLTIYQRGQARVLASLVEGFHAWLADPNDSPRAPRRLLDSVEATIESYAELEHADPRGADVIRLGRARAVIDYIASFTDAQAMSAAALIGGTSDRLWDDGRSL
;
A
#
# COMPACT_ATOMS: atom_id res chain seq x y z
N LEU A 1 9.36 9.48 -1.87
CA LEU A 1 9.34 10.31 -3.09
C LEU A 1 9.49 9.47 -4.36
N SER A 2 10.67 8.94 -4.69
CA SER A 2 10.83 8.09 -5.89
C SER A 2 9.91 6.87 -5.88
N ASP A 3 9.71 6.28 -4.69
CA ASP A 3 8.91 5.08 -4.49
C ASP A 3 7.40 5.36 -4.68
N ASP A 4 6.89 6.40 -4.02
CA ASP A 4 5.48 6.82 -4.12
C ASP A 4 5.02 7.15 -5.54
N ILE A 5 5.93 7.72 -6.33
CA ILE A 5 5.72 8.11 -7.74
C ILE A 5 5.68 6.87 -8.62
N ALA A 6 6.64 5.95 -8.43
CA ALA A 6 6.73 4.72 -9.22
C ALA A 6 5.51 3.82 -8.97
N TYR A 7 5.14 3.56 -7.71
CA TYR A 7 4.00 2.71 -7.38
C TYR A 7 2.69 3.25 -7.97
N SER A 8 2.36 4.52 -7.74
CA SER A 8 1.06 5.06 -8.15
C SER A 8 0.84 5.03 -9.68
N VAL A 9 1.90 5.18 -10.48
CA VAL A 9 1.81 5.14 -11.95
C VAL A 9 1.84 3.71 -12.47
N HIS A 10 2.74 2.87 -11.96
CA HIS A 10 2.84 1.46 -12.39
C HIS A 10 1.61 0.65 -12.01
N ASP A 11 1.06 0.86 -10.81
CA ASP A 11 -0.15 0.17 -10.38
C ASP A 11 -1.31 0.49 -11.32
N LEU A 12 -1.49 1.76 -11.71
CA LEU A 12 -2.56 2.14 -12.65
C LEU A 12 -2.41 1.44 -14.01
N ASP A 13 -1.18 1.25 -14.50
CA ASP A 13 -0.91 0.45 -15.70
C ASP A 13 -1.33 -1.01 -15.49
N ASP A 14 -0.86 -1.67 -14.43
CA ASP A 14 -1.18 -3.07 -14.14
C ASP A 14 -2.69 -3.31 -14.02
N PHE A 15 -3.43 -2.39 -13.38
CA PHE A 15 -4.88 -2.51 -13.23
C PHE A 15 -5.66 -2.16 -14.50
N TYR A 16 -5.13 -1.30 -15.36
CA TYR A 16 -5.69 -1.10 -16.69
C TYR A 16 -5.52 -2.37 -17.54
N ARG A 17 -4.33 -2.99 -17.52
CA ARG A 17 -4.05 -4.27 -18.19
C ARG A 17 -4.93 -5.40 -17.68
N ALA A 18 -5.20 -5.44 -16.38
CA ALA A 18 -6.08 -6.42 -15.76
C ALA A 18 -7.59 -6.16 -16.01
N GLY A 19 -7.96 -5.05 -16.68
CA GLY A 19 -9.36 -4.68 -16.90
C GLY A 19 -10.11 -4.29 -15.62
N VAL A 20 -9.38 -3.91 -14.57
CA VAL A 20 -9.91 -3.60 -13.24
C VAL A 20 -10.42 -2.16 -13.18
N LEU A 21 -9.79 -1.22 -13.87
CA LEU A 21 -10.19 0.18 -13.83
C LEU A 21 -11.48 0.41 -14.64
N GLN A 22 -12.53 0.90 -13.97
CA GLN A 22 -13.80 1.23 -14.61
C GLN A 22 -13.85 2.71 -14.98
N TYR A 23 -13.75 3.00 -16.28
CA TYR A 23 -13.83 4.36 -16.84
C TYR A 23 -14.97 5.18 -16.23
N ALA A 24 -16.21 4.67 -16.29
CA ALA A 24 -17.40 5.42 -15.91
C ALA A 24 -17.42 5.86 -14.44
N THR A 25 -16.92 5.03 -13.53
CA THR A 25 -16.93 5.36 -12.10
C THR A 25 -15.86 6.38 -11.75
N ILE A 26 -14.68 6.29 -12.38
CA ILE A 26 -13.58 7.23 -12.16
C ILE A 26 -13.95 8.57 -12.79
N ALA A 27 -14.44 8.58 -14.03
CA ALA A 27 -14.92 9.76 -14.73
C ALA A 27 -15.96 10.52 -13.91
N ALA A 28 -17.04 9.83 -13.49
CA ALA A 28 -18.11 10.44 -12.71
C ALA A 28 -17.61 11.06 -11.40
N GLU A 29 -16.68 10.41 -10.70
CA GLU A 29 -16.11 10.92 -9.46
C GLU A 29 -15.34 12.24 -9.67
N LEU A 30 -14.41 12.25 -10.63
CA LEU A 30 -13.57 13.41 -10.91
C LEU A 30 -14.41 14.56 -11.50
N GLU A 31 -15.28 14.26 -12.47
CA GLU A 31 -16.19 15.23 -13.09
C GLU A 31 -17.13 15.86 -12.08
N ARG A 32 -17.75 15.05 -11.21
CA ARG A 32 -18.69 15.57 -10.23
C ARG A 32 -17.99 16.47 -9.22
N TRP A 33 -16.80 16.10 -8.77
CA TRP A 33 -16.02 16.93 -7.87
C TRP A 33 -15.62 18.26 -8.52
N LEU A 34 -15.20 18.25 -9.78
CA LEU A 34 -14.86 19.48 -10.53
C LEU A 34 -16.07 20.39 -10.77
N ALA A 35 -17.24 19.80 -11.07
CA ALA A 35 -18.44 20.55 -11.45
C ALA A 35 -19.23 21.09 -10.25
N ASP A 36 -19.26 20.39 -9.12
CA ASP A 36 -20.19 20.67 -8.01
C ASP A 36 -19.50 20.92 -6.67
N ARG A 37 -18.27 21.42 -6.74
CA ARG A 37 -17.38 21.55 -5.59
C ARG A 37 -17.96 22.37 -4.44
N SER A 38 -18.67 23.47 -4.72
CA SER A 38 -19.24 24.33 -3.68
C SER A 38 -20.29 23.61 -2.83
N ASN A 39 -21.10 22.76 -3.46
CA ASN A 39 -22.12 21.98 -2.75
C ASN A 39 -21.46 20.84 -1.97
N LEU A 40 -20.45 20.18 -2.55
CA LEU A 40 -19.67 19.15 -1.85
C LEU A 40 -18.97 19.71 -0.60
N ALA A 41 -18.39 20.91 -0.69
CA ALA A 41 -17.76 21.59 0.44
C ALA A 41 -18.75 21.98 1.55
N ALA A 42 -20.03 22.16 1.23
CA ALA A 42 -21.08 22.49 2.19
C ALA A 42 -21.61 21.26 2.96
N LEU A 43 -21.36 20.04 2.48
CA LEU A 43 -21.77 18.81 3.16
C LEU A 43 -20.96 18.60 4.45
N ASP A 44 -21.59 18.00 5.47
CA ASP A 44 -20.87 17.53 6.65
C ASP A 44 -20.13 16.21 6.39
N ASP A 45 -19.16 15.89 7.25
CA ASP A 45 -18.33 14.70 7.09
C ASP A 45 -19.14 13.39 7.24
N ALA A 46 -20.18 13.41 8.06
CA ALA A 46 -21.06 12.25 8.27
C ALA A 46 -21.83 11.89 6.99
N THR A 47 -22.33 12.89 6.26
CA THR A 47 -23.03 12.73 4.99
C THR A 47 -22.11 12.24 3.89
N LEU A 48 -20.87 12.75 3.85
CA LEU A 48 -19.84 12.25 2.93
C LEU A 48 -19.52 10.78 3.20
N GLU A 49 -19.41 10.39 4.47
CA GLU A 49 -19.09 9.02 4.88
C GLU A 49 -20.23 8.02 4.65
N SER A 50 -21.48 8.40 4.90
CA SER A 50 -22.62 7.51 4.64
C SER A 50 -22.88 7.27 3.15
N SER A 51 -22.33 8.13 2.28
CA SER A 51 -22.66 8.21 0.85
C SER A 51 -21.43 8.12 -0.06
N LEU A 52 -20.41 7.34 0.31
CA LEU A 52 -19.14 7.22 -0.45
C LEU A 52 -19.27 6.67 -1.89
N ARG A 53 -20.43 6.11 -2.24
CA ARG A 53 -20.72 5.68 -3.61
C ARG A 53 -21.27 6.80 -4.49
N THR A 54 -21.68 7.92 -3.90
CA THR A 54 -22.13 9.09 -4.65
C THR A 54 -20.93 9.77 -5.28
N PRO A 55 -20.96 10.03 -6.60
CA PRO A 55 -19.83 10.66 -7.29
C PRO A 55 -19.41 11.98 -6.65
N GLY A 56 -18.10 12.17 -6.52
CA GLY A 56 -17.44 13.35 -5.96
C GLY A 56 -17.28 13.33 -4.43
N HIS A 57 -18.03 12.48 -3.71
CA HIS A 57 -17.97 12.44 -2.25
C HIS A 57 -16.66 11.85 -1.73
N SER A 58 -16.13 10.82 -2.40
CA SER A 58 -14.89 10.17 -1.96
C SER A 58 -13.69 11.09 -2.17
N LEU A 59 -13.64 11.80 -3.30
CA LEU A 59 -12.61 12.77 -3.61
C LEU A 59 -12.69 14.00 -2.69
N GLU A 60 -13.89 14.48 -2.38
CA GLU A 60 -14.07 15.57 -1.41
C GLU A 60 -13.55 15.17 -0.02
N ARG A 61 -13.87 13.96 0.44
CA ARG A 61 -13.33 13.43 1.70
C ARG A 61 -11.80 13.31 1.66
N ALA A 62 -11.24 12.86 0.54
CA ALA A 62 -9.79 12.77 0.34
C ALA A 62 -9.12 14.15 0.37
N TRP A 63 -9.74 15.15 -0.25
CA TRP A 63 -9.32 16.54 -0.19
C TRP A 63 -9.32 17.06 1.25
N ARG A 64 -10.42 16.92 1.99
CA ARG A 64 -10.52 17.37 3.40
C ARG A 64 -9.46 16.74 4.29
N ARG A 65 -9.27 15.42 4.16
CA ARG A 65 -8.23 14.69 4.90
C ARG A 65 -6.84 15.21 4.56
N THR A 66 -6.56 15.45 3.28
CA THR A 66 -5.29 16.00 2.81
C THR A 66 -5.06 17.40 3.35
N ALA A 67 -6.06 18.29 3.26
CA ALA A 67 -5.97 19.65 3.75
C ALA A 67 -5.79 19.73 5.28
N GLN A 68 -6.49 18.87 6.03
CA GLN A 68 -6.33 18.78 7.49
C GLN A 68 -4.96 18.21 7.87
N LYS A 69 -4.55 17.12 7.22
CA LYS A 69 -3.34 16.39 7.55
C LYS A 69 -2.10 17.17 7.12
N ASP A 70 -2.09 17.75 5.94
CA ASP A 70 -0.92 18.32 5.27
C ASP A 70 -1.18 19.78 4.83
N GLY A 71 -1.85 20.55 5.68
CA GLY A 71 -2.20 21.97 5.44
C GLY A 71 -1.04 22.92 5.18
N TRP A 72 0.21 22.50 5.41
CA TRP A 72 1.42 23.27 5.10
C TRP A 72 1.69 23.35 3.59
N ILE A 73 1.26 22.34 2.82
CA ILE A 73 1.43 22.27 1.36
C ILE A 73 0.10 22.25 0.61
N ALA A 74 -0.98 21.81 1.26
CA ALA A 74 -2.29 21.71 0.65
C ALA A 74 -2.77 23.05 0.11
N ASP A 75 -3.12 23.06 -1.17
CA ASP A 75 -3.65 24.20 -1.89
C ASP A 75 -4.77 23.73 -2.79
N GLU A 76 -5.93 24.35 -2.62
CA GLU A 76 -7.14 23.91 -3.27
C GLU A 76 -7.11 24.12 -4.79
N GLY A 77 -6.50 25.22 -5.24
CA GLY A 77 -6.37 25.52 -6.67
C GLY A 77 -5.48 24.49 -7.35
N GLU A 78 -4.34 24.20 -6.74
CA GLU A 78 -3.39 23.19 -7.21
C GLU A 78 -4.00 21.78 -7.19
N PHE A 79 -4.77 21.46 -6.15
CA PHE A 79 -5.49 20.19 -6.09
C PHE A 79 -6.52 20.06 -7.22
N ARG A 80 -7.28 21.12 -7.48
CA ARG A 80 -8.26 21.12 -8.57
C ARG A 80 -7.57 20.97 -9.93
N ASP A 81 -6.44 21.62 -10.14
CA ASP A 81 -5.69 21.51 -11.38
C ASP A 81 -5.06 20.11 -11.53
N ALA A 82 -4.66 19.48 -10.44
CA ALA A 82 -4.25 18.08 -10.41
C ALA A 82 -5.40 17.13 -10.80
N VAL A 83 -6.61 17.36 -10.26
CA VAL A 83 -7.81 16.57 -10.62
C VAL A 83 -8.08 16.66 -12.13
N ARG A 84 -7.98 17.85 -12.73
CA ARG A 84 -8.12 18.03 -14.19
C ARG A 84 -7.06 17.28 -14.98
N ARG A 85 -5.79 17.41 -14.61
CA ARG A 85 -4.69 16.69 -15.29
C ARG A 85 -4.87 15.17 -15.22
N VAL A 86 -5.30 14.64 -14.08
CA VAL A 86 -5.59 13.21 -13.94
C VAL A 86 -6.82 12.82 -14.75
N GLN A 87 -7.88 13.64 -14.79
CA GLN A 87 -9.03 13.38 -15.66
C GLN A 87 -8.60 13.31 -17.14
N GLU A 88 -7.89 14.31 -17.65
CA GLU A 88 -7.43 14.36 -19.04
C GLU A 88 -6.47 13.20 -19.37
N GLY A 89 -5.47 12.95 -18.51
CA GLY A 89 -4.44 11.94 -18.75
C GLY A 89 -4.92 10.50 -18.53
N LEU A 90 -5.64 10.24 -17.44
CA LEU A 90 -6.07 8.89 -17.08
C LEU A 90 -7.40 8.53 -17.74
N VAL A 91 -8.42 9.38 -17.58
CA VAL A 91 -9.79 9.05 -17.99
C VAL A 91 -9.94 9.26 -19.49
N GLU A 92 -9.68 10.47 -19.98
CA GLU A 92 -9.93 10.83 -21.38
C GLU A 92 -8.90 10.23 -22.34
N SER A 93 -7.67 9.96 -21.89
CA SER A 93 -6.64 9.32 -22.71
C SER A 93 -6.55 7.81 -22.47
N LEU A 94 -6.05 7.37 -21.31
CA LEU A 94 -5.72 5.95 -21.08
C LEU A 94 -6.97 5.04 -21.05
N LEU A 95 -7.98 5.39 -20.26
CA LEU A 95 -9.17 4.56 -20.01
C LEU A 95 -10.28 4.71 -21.05
N SER A 96 -10.10 5.60 -22.03
CA SER A 96 -11.09 5.85 -23.10
C SER A 96 -11.37 4.61 -23.96
N ILE A 97 -10.41 3.69 -24.04
CA ILE A 97 -10.49 2.44 -24.79
C ILE A 97 -10.04 1.32 -23.85
N PRO A 98 -10.76 0.19 -23.75
CA PRO A 98 -10.30 -0.96 -22.98
C PRO A 98 -8.95 -1.50 -23.45
N PHE A 99 -8.16 -2.06 -22.54
CA PHE A 99 -6.91 -2.71 -22.91
C PHE A 99 -7.18 -4.01 -23.68
N ASP A 100 -6.62 -4.13 -24.89
CA ASP A 100 -6.77 -5.29 -25.77
C ASP A 100 -5.44 -6.02 -26.04
N GLY A 101 -4.34 -5.59 -25.41
CA GLY A 101 -2.99 -6.12 -25.65
C GLY A 101 -2.40 -5.74 -27.01
N GLY A 102 -3.07 -4.88 -27.78
CA GLY A 102 -2.59 -4.41 -29.07
C GLY A 102 -1.45 -3.39 -28.93
N ILE A 103 -0.70 -3.20 -30.02
CA ILE A 103 0.41 -2.24 -30.09
C ILE A 103 -0.05 -0.82 -29.71
N ASP A 104 -1.25 -0.42 -30.12
CA ASP A 104 -1.76 0.91 -29.80
C ASP A 104 -2.17 1.05 -28.32
N ALA A 105 -2.65 -0.01 -27.68
CA ALA A 105 -2.90 -0.02 -26.24
C ALA A 105 -1.58 0.07 -25.45
N GLU A 106 -0.56 -0.69 -25.86
CA GLU A 106 0.80 -0.62 -25.29
C GLU A 106 1.41 0.79 -25.43
N ARG A 107 1.21 1.44 -26.59
CA ARG A 107 1.67 2.83 -26.80
C ARG A 107 0.97 3.81 -25.88
N ARG A 108 -0.35 3.68 -25.66
CA ARG A 108 -1.11 4.56 -24.75
C ARG A 108 -0.60 4.44 -23.31
N VAL A 109 -0.38 3.20 -22.85
CA VAL A 109 0.23 2.91 -21.55
C VAL A 109 1.60 3.58 -21.44
N ALA A 110 2.49 3.33 -22.39
CA ALA A 110 3.84 3.87 -22.36
C ALA A 110 3.85 5.41 -22.40
N ALA A 111 2.94 6.03 -23.16
CA ALA A 111 2.80 7.48 -23.22
C ALA A 111 2.31 8.06 -21.90
N PHE A 112 1.30 7.43 -21.27
CA PHE A 112 0.79 7.83 -19.95
C PHE A 112 1.89 7.75 -18.89
N THR A 113 2.61 6.63 -18.82
CA THR A 113 3.68 6.41 -17.85
C THR A 113 4.83 7.39 -18.05
N HIS A 114 5.28 7.62 -19.29
CA HIS A 114 6.33 8.60 -19.57
C HIS A 114 5.91 10.02 -19.19
N TYR A 115 4.69 10.44 -19.53
CA TYR A 115 4.20 11.77 -19.18
C TYR A 115 4.31 12.03 -17.67
N TRP A 116 3.82 11.10 -16.85
CA TRP A 116 3.86 11.26 -15.40
C TRP A 116 5.27 11.20 -14.84
N ILE A 117 6.10 10.28 -15.32
CA ILE A 117 7.51 10.19 -14.91
C ILE A 117 8.24 11.49 -15.21
N ASP A 118 8.10 12.03 -16.41
CA ASP A 118 8.80 13.25 -16.83
C ASP A 118 8.29 14.47 -16.06
N ARG A 119 6.97 14.59 -15.89
CA ARG A 119 6.36 15.66 -15.08
C ARG A 119 6.88 15.62 -13.65
N LEU A 120 6.83 14.46 -13.00
CA LEU A 120 7.22 14.34 -11.59
C LEU A 120 8.73 14.51 -11.39
N LYS A 121 9.56 14.06 -12.34
CA LYS A 121 11.00 14.35 -12.34
C LYS A 121 11.29 15.85 -12.49
N ALA A 122 10.63 16.52 -13.42
CA ALA A 122 10.81 17.95 -13.65
C ALA A 122 10.39 18.82 -12.46
N SER A 123 9.47 18.31 -11.64
CA SER A 123 8.96 18.98 -10.44
C SER A 123 9.79 18.75 -9.17
N ILE A 124 10.90 18.02 -9.23
CA ILE A 124 11.77 17.80 -8.06
C ILE A 124 12.45 19.11 -7.67
N ALA A 125 12.27 19.50 -6.40
CA ALA A 125 12.91 20.65 -5.78
C ALA A 125 13.72 20.21 -4.55
N VAL A 126 14.82 20.91 -4.32
CA VAL A 126 15.66 20.73 -3.13
C VAL A 126 15.44 21.91 -2.19
N ASP A 127 15.11 21.59 -0.94
CA ASP A 127 14.84 22.54 0.13
C ASP A 127 15.84 22.36 1.26
N ALA A 128 16.61 23.41 1.55
CA ALA A 128 17.63 23.38 2.60
C ALA A 128 17.01 23.34 4.01
N ASN A 129 15.79 23.85 4.16
CA ASN A 129 15.08 23.90 5.43
C ASN A 129 13.63 23.46 5.24
N PRO A 130 13.41 22.15 4.98
CA PRO A 130 12.08 21.63 4.70
C PRO A 130 11.18 21.72 5.93
N ASP A 131 9.87 21.69 5.69
CA ASP A 131 8.91 21.43 6.76
C ASP A 131 9.26 20.10 7.46
N VAL A 132 8.97 20.00 8.77
CA VAL A 132 9.22 18.79 9.57
C VAL A 132 8.55 17.53 9.02
N ARG A 133 7.54 17.69 8.15
CA ARG A 133 6.81 16.61 7.49
C ARG A 133 7.28 16.33 6.06
N SER A 134 8.35 16.99 5.61
CA SER A 134 8.95 16.82 4.29
C SER A 134 10.44 16.47 4.41
N GLY A 135 10.97 15.82 3.38
CA GLY A 135 12.42 15.68 3.19
C GLY A 135 13.02 16.90 2.48
N HIS A 136 14.35 16.95 2.46
CA HIS A 136 15.13 17.94 1.70
C HIS A 136 14.91 17.85 0.19
N VAL A 137 14.52 16.68 -0.32
CA VAL A 137 14.12 16.50 -1.72
C VAL A 137 12.62 16.28 -1.73
N ARG A 138 11.89 17.17 -2.39
CA ARG A 138 10.43 17.16 -2.46
C ARG A 138 9.95 17.49 -3.85
N LEU A 139 8.66 17.28 -4.10
CA LEU A 139 8.01 17.80 -5.29
C LEU A 139 7.64 19.27 -5.08
N SER A 140 7.50 19.99 -6.19
CA SER A 140 6.76 21.25 -6.23
C SER A 140 5.33 21.03 -5.72
N ARG A 141 4.71 22.12 -5.25
CA ARG A 141 3.37 22.05 -4.65
C ARG A 141 2.33 21.48 -5.62
N ASP A 142 2.35 21.89 -6.88
CA ASP A 142 1.44 21.40 -7.92
C ASP A 142 1.60 19.89 -8.16
N ALA A 143 2.84 19.41 -8.30
CA ALA A 143 3.14 18.01 -8.53
C ALA A 143 2.87 17.12 -7.32
N TRP A 144 3.00 17.67 -6.11
CA TRP A 144 2.57 16.97 -4.90
C TRP A 144 1.07 16.67 -4.94
N HIS A 145 0.24 17.61 -5.38
CA HIS A 145 -1.20 17.38 -5.53
C HIS A 145 -1.51 16.34 -6.62
N ASP A 146 -0.73 16.29 -7.70
CA ASP A 146 -0.87 15.22 -8.70
C ASP A 146 -0.70 13.83 -8.07
N VAL A 147 0.32 13.65 -7.23
CA VAL A 147 0.55 12.38 -6.51
C VAL A 147 -0.61 12.08 -5.56
N VAL A 148 -1.17 13.08 -4.87
CA VAL A 148 -2.34 12.89 -4.00
C VAL A 148 -3.54 12.36 -4.81
N VAL A 149 -3.83 12.95 -5.97
CA VAL A 149 -4.96 12.54 -6.80
C VAL A 149 -4.73 11.14 -7.41
N LEU A 150 -3.52 10.85 -7.91
CA LEU A 150 -3.17 9.51 -8.41
C LEU A 150 -3.31 8.45 -7.31
N LYS A 151 -2.81 8.72 -6.10
CA LYS A 151 -2.98 7.84 -4.93
C LYS A 151 -4.44 7.67 -4.54
N PHE A 152 -5.23 8.72 -4.64
CA PHE A 152 -6.68 8.64 -4.42
C PHE A 152 -7.32 7.67 -5.42
N VAL A 153 -7.05 7.81 -6.72
CA VAL A 153 -7.63 6.94 -7.74
C VAL A 153 -7.22 5.49 -7.49
N HIS A 154 -5.93 5.25 -7.25
CA HIS A 154 -5.43 3.93 -6.90
C HIS A 154 -6.16 3.37 -5.66
N THR A 155 -6.16 4.07 -4.54
CA THR A 155 -6.77 3.57 -3.30
C THR A 155 -8.27 3.27 -3.49
N ARG A 156 -9.02 4.22 -4.06
CA ARG A 156 -10.48 4.15 -4.11
C ARG A 156 -11.03 3.19 -5.16
N PHE A 157 -10.36 3.05 -6.30
CA PHE A 157 -10.86 2.28 -7.44
C PHE A 157 -10.09 0.98 -7.68
N VAL A 158 -8.96 0.80 -6.99
CA VAL A 158 -8.20 -0.45 -6.99
C VAL A 158 -8.27 -1.11 -5.62
N LEU A 159 -7.70 -0.49 -4.59
CA LEU A 159 -7.49 -1.18 -3.30
C LEU A 159 -8.80 -1.49 -2.57
N ASP A 160 -9.76 -0.55 -2.61
CA ASP A 160 -11.05 -0.68 -1.92
C ASP A 160 -12.03 -1.63 -2.64
N ARG A 161 -11.60 -2.34 -3.69
CA ARG A 161 -12.46 -3.32 -4.36
C ARG A 161 -12.67 -4.57 -3.50
N ALA A 162 -13.89 -5.09 -3.54
CA ALA A 162 -14.30 -6.22 -2.71
C ALA A 162 -13.54 -7.52 -3.04
N ASP A 163 -13.18 -7.73 -4.31
CA ASP A 163 -12.38 -8.88 -4.77
C ASP A 163 -10.97 -8.85 -4.17
N LEU A 164 -10.30 -7.69 -4.20
CA LEU A 164 -8.99 -7.54 -3.57
C LEU A 164 -9.07 -7.64 -2.04
N THR A 165 -10.15 -7.12 -1.44
CA THR A 165 -10.38 -7.21 0.00
C THR A 165 -10.47 -8.67 0.46
N ILE A 166 -11.13 -9.56 -0.29
CA ILE A 166 -11.18 -11.00 0.05
C ILE A 166 -9.79 -11.61 0.04
N TYR A 167 -8.99 -11.31 -0.99
CA TYR A 167 -7.62 -11.80 -1.11
C TYR A 167 -6.74 -11.31 0.05
N GLN A 168 -6.78 -10.01 0.37
CA GLN A 168 -6.05 -9.43 1.50
C GLN A 168 -6.46 -10.03 2.84
N ARG A 169 -7.76 -10.30 3.05
CA ARG A 169 -8.24 -10.99 4.26
C ARG A 169 -7.71 -12.42 4.34
N GLY A 170 -7.60 -13.10 3.21
CA GLY A 170 -6.95 -14.41 3.10
C GLY A 170 -5.47 -14.34 3.51
N GLN A 171 -4.71 -13.42 2.93
CA GLN A 171 -3.28 -13.23 3.26
C GLN A 171 -3.07 -12.84 4.73
N ALA A 172 -3.90 -11.96 5.29
CA ALA A 172 -3.83 -11.60 6.70
C ALA A 172 -4.04 -12.82 7.62
N ARG A 173 -4.97 -13.72 7.24
CA ARG A 173 -5.21 -14.97 7.97
C ARG A 173 -4.02 -15.93 7.87
N VAL A 174 -3.38 -16.01 6.70
CA VAL A 174 -2.16 -16.80 6.49
C VAL A 174 -1.05 -16.32 7.42
N LEU A 175 -0.79 -15.01 7.45
CA LEU A 175 0.22 -14.43 8.35
C LEU A 175 -0.11 -14.68 9.83
N ALA A 176 -1.35 -14.47 10.24
CA ALA A 176 -1.78 -14.76 11.61
C ALA A 176 -1.52 -16.23 11.98
N SER A 177 -1.90 -17.17 11.10
CA SER A 177 -1.67 -18.60 11.31
C SER A 177 -0.18 -18.96 11.42
N LEU A 178 0.68 -18.33 10.63
CA LEU A 178 2.12 -18.54 10.70
C LEU A 178 2.69 -18.02 12.02
N VAL A 179 2.32 -16.80 12.42
CA VAL A 179 2.80 -16.20 13.67
C VAL A 179 2.36 -17.03 14.87
N GLU A 180 1.09 -17.39 14.94
CA GLU A 180 0.54 -18.19 16.03
C GLU A 180 1.18 -19.57 16.08
N GLY A 181 1.31 -20.25 14.93
CA GLY A 181 1.87 -21.60 14.86
C GLY A 181 3.35 -21.68 15.19
N PHE A 182 4.19 -20.80 14.64
CA PHE A 182 5.62 -20.77 15.00
C PHE A 182 5.84 -20.33 16.44
N HIS A 183 5.06 -19.36 16.93
CA HIS A 183 5.13 -18.96 18.33
C HIS A 183 4.75 -20.12 19.26
N ALA A 184 3.66 -20.85 18.96
CA ALA A 184 3.25 -22.02 19.72
C ALA A 184 4.31 -23.14 19.70
N TRP A 185 4.89 -23.42 18.52
CA TRP A 185 5.96 -24.42 18.38
C TRP A 185 7.20 -24.06 19.22
N LEU A 186 7.65 -22.80 19.19
CA LEU A 186 8.78 -22.35 20.00
C LEU A 186 8.46 -22.29 21.50
N ALA A 187 7.19 -22.20 21.87
CA ALA A 187 6.75 -22.24 23.26
C ALA A 187 6.68 -23.66 23.83
N ASP A 188 6.58 -24.70 22.99
CA ASP A 188 6.57 -26.10 23.42
C ASP A 188 7.99 -26.62 23.71
N PRO A 189 8.34 -26.94 24.97
CA PRO A 189 9.68 -27.43 25.30
C PRO A 189 10.05 -28.76 24.62
N ASN A 190 9.08 -29.60 24.29
CA ASN A 190 9.33 -30.92 23.70
C ASN A 190 9.67 -30.83 22.21
N ASP A 191 9.02 -29.90 21.50
CA ASP A 191 9.14 -29.77 20.05
C ASP A 191 9.99 -28.58 19.59
N SER A 192 10.21 -27.56 20.43
CA SER A 192 11.00 -26.38 20.08
C SER A 192 12.40 -26.68 19.52
N PRO A 193 13.17 -27.70 19.99
CA PRO A 193 14.48 -28.01 19.39
C PRO A 193 14.39 -28.52 17.95
N ARG A 194 13.20 -28.91 17.51
CA ARG A 194 12.92 -29.45 16.17
C ARG A 194 12.45 -28.37 15.19
N ALA A 195 12.31 -27.12 15.64
CA ALA A 195 11.96 -26.00 14.77
C ALA A 195 13.03 -25.77 13.68
N PRO A 196 12.68 -25.10 12.57
CA PRO A 196 13.62 -24.83 11.49
C PRO A 196 14.89 -24.16 12.00
N ARG A 197 16.06 -24.65 11.55
CA ARG A 197 17.35 -24.21 12.09
C ARG A 197 17.55 -22.70 11.96
N ARG A 198 17.17 -22.12 10.82
CA ARG A 198 17.25 -20.68 10.56
C ARG A 198 16.40 -19.85 11.54
N LEU A 199 15.25 -20.38 11.97
CA LEU A 199 14.41 -19.74 12.99
C LEU A 199 15.09 -19.81 14.37
N LEU A 200 15.66 -20.97 14.73
CA LEU A 200 16.39 -21.12 16.00
C LEU A 200 17.60 -20.19 16.09
N ASP A 201 18.38 -20.08 15.02
CA ASP A 201 19.52 -19.15 14.95
C ASP A 201 19.06 -17.69 15.10
N SER A 202 17.91 -17.33 14.53
CA SER A 202 17.31 -15.99 14.68
C SER A 202 16.80 -15.74 16.11
N VAL A 203 16.22 -16.74 16.77
CA VAL A 203 15.78 -16.63 18.18
C VAL A 203 16.97 -16.37 19.10
N GLU A 204 18.08 -17.06 18.90
CA GLU A 204 19.31 -16.86 19.69
C GLU A 204 19.82 -15.42 19.53
N ALA A 205 20.03 -14.96 18.30
CA ALA A 205 20.56 -13.63 18.01
C ALA A 205 19.65 -12.49 18.53
N THR A 206 18.33 -12.65 18.41
CA THR A 206 17.38 -11.64 18.88
C THR A 206 17.27 -11.59 20.40
N ILE A 207 17.31 -12.74 21.09
CA ILE A 207 17.37 -12.78 22.56
C ILE A 207 18.62 -12.09 23.07
N GLU A 208 19.79 -12.35 22.46
CA GLU A 208 21.04 -11.68 22.79
C GLU A 208 20.92 -10.15 22.61
N SER A 209 20.40 -9.71 21.47
CA SER A 209 20.19 -8.27 21.20
C SER A 209 19.28 -7.59 22.23
N TYR A 210 18.18 -8.24 22.64
CA TYR A 210 17.29 -7.70 23.68
C TYR A 210 17.93 -7.75 25.07
N ALA A 211 18.79 -8.73 25.35
CA ALA A 211 19.54 -8.79 26.61
C ALA A 211 20.54 -7.64 26.73
N GLU A 212 21.23 -7.31 25.65
CA GLU A 212 22.14 -6.15 25.58
C GLU A 212 21.39 -4.83 25.83
N LEU A 213 20.21 -4.67 25.20
CA LEU A 213 19.36 -3.49 25.40
C LEU A 213 18.87 -3.37 26.84
N GLU A 214 18.39 -4.47 27.43
CA GLU A 214 17.95 -4.50 28.83
C GLU A 214 19.12 -4.26 29.80
N HIS A 215 20.34 -4.66 29.45
CA HIS A 215 21.53 -4.36 30.24
C HIS A 215 21.91 -2.87 30.17
N ALA A 216 21.79 -2.25 28.99
CA ALA A 216 22.14 -0.84 28.77
C ALA A 216 21.09 0.14 29.35
N ASP A 217 19.80 -0.21 29.27
CA ASP A 217 18.67 0.58 29.78
C ASP A 217 17.61 -0.36 30.39
N PRO A 218 17.74 -0.73 31.67
CA PRO A 218 16.84 -1.70 32.31
C PRO A 218 15.40 -1.21 32.37
N ARG A 219 14.48 -1.98 31.75
CA ARG A 219 13.04 -1.70 31.73
C ARG A 219 12.20 -2.81 32.36
N GLY A 220 12.84 -3.88 32.84
CA GLY A 220 12.18 -5.07 33.38
C GLY A 220 11.48 -5.88 32.28
N ALA A 221 12.02 -5.88 31.06
CA ALA A 221 11.40 -6.55 29.93
C ALA A 221 11.62 -8.08 29.97
N ASP A 222 10.61 -8.83 29.50
CA ASP A 222 10.76 -10.26 29.23
C ASP A 222 11.54 -10.47 27.93
N VAL A 223 12.87 -10.47 28.04
CA VAL A 223 13.83 -10.57 26.93
C VAL A 223 13.59 -11.84 26.10
N ILE A 224 13.30 -12.98 26.74
CA ILE A 224 13.09 -14.24 26.04
C ILE A 224 11.84 -14.16 25.15
N ARG A 225 10.73 -13.66 25.70
CA ARG A 225 9.49 -13.51 24.94
C ARG A 225 9.64 -12.50 23.80
N LEU A 226 10.31 -11.37 24.04
CA LEU A 226 10.54 -10.34 23.01
C LEU A 226 11.44 -10.83 21.88
N GLY A 227 12.55 -11.51 22.21
CA GLY A 227 13.45 -12.11 21.23
C GLY A 227 12.73 -13.14 20.37
N ARG A 228 12.02 -14.11 20.99
CA ARG A 228 11.21 -15.10 20.27
C ARG A 228 10.19 -14.47 19.34
N ALA A 229 9.42 -13.51 19.83
CA ALA A 229 8.41 -12.82 19.02
C ALA A 229 9.05 -12.10 17.82
N ARG A 230 10.20 -11.44 18.02
CA ARG A 230 10.92 -10.75 16.95
C ARG A 230 11.44 -11.73 15.90
N ALA A 231 12.08 -12.82 16.33
CA ALA A 231 12.61 -13.84 15.44
C ALA A 231 11.52 -14.48 14.56
N VAL A 232 10.34 -14.76 15.11
CA VAL A 232 9.20 -15.27 14.34
C VAL A 232 8.78 -14.29 13.26
N ILE A 233 8.66 -13.00 13.58
CA ILE A 233 8.30 -11.96 12.62
C ILE A 233 9.36 -11.83 11.52
N ASP A 234 10.64 -11.77 11.87
CA ASP A 234 11.74 -11.65 10.91
C ASP A 234 11.85 -12.88 9.99
N TYR A 235 11.63 -14.08 10.55
CA TYR A 235 11.63 -15.32 9.78
C TYR A 235 10.47 -15.35 8.78
N ILE A 236 9.24 -15.01 9.19
CA ILE A 236 8.07 -14.94 8.29
C ILE A 236 8.26 -13.84 7.23
N ALA A 237 8.77 -12.67 7.61
CA ALA A 237 9.00 -11.54 6.69
C ALA A 237 10.02 -11.86 5.59
N SER A 238 10.85 -12.90 5.77
CA SER A 238 11.80 -13.36 4.76
C SER A 238 11.22 -14.35 3.75
N PHE A 239 9.95 -14.76 3.90
CA PHE A 239 9.30 -15.68 2.98
C PHE A 239 8.82 -14.97 1.71
N THR A 240 8.87 -15.69 0.60
CA THR A 240 8.04 -15.38 -0.57
C THR A 240 6.59 -15.77 -0.30
N ASP A 241 5.63 -15.21 -1.05
CA ASP A 241 4.21 -15.57 -0.96
C ASP A 241 3.96 -17.08 -1.06
N ALA A 242 4.65 -17.75 -1.99
CA ALA A 242 4.54 -19.20 -2.16
C ALA A 242 5.03 -19.98 -0.94
N GLN A 243 6.15 -19.57 -0.34
CA GLN A 243 6.67 -20.17 0.89
C GLN A 243 5.73 -19.91 2.07
N ALA A 244 5.18 -18.70 2.21
CA ALA A 244 4.24 -18.38 3.28
C ALA A 244 2.96 -19.23 3.19
N MET A 245 2.41 -19.41 1.98
CA MET A 245 1.24 -20.26 1.75
C MET A 245 1.53 -21.74 2.07
N SER A 246 2.67 -22.25 1.62
CA SER A 246 3.07 -23.65 1.88
C SER A 246 3.34 -23.89 3.38
N ALA A 247 4.09 -23.00 4.02
CA ALA A 247 4.36 -23.03 5.46
C ALA A 247 3.06 -23.01 6.27
N ALA A 248 2.11 -22.14 5.91
CA ALA A 248 0.84 -22.01 6.62
C ALA A 248 -0.03 -23.27 6.46
N ALA A 249 -0.02 -23.89 5.28
CA ALA A 249 -0.73 -25.14 5.05
C ALA A 249 -0.12 -26.30 5.87
N LEU A 250 1.20 -26.36 6.00
CA LEU A 250 1.89 -27.37 6.82
C LEU A 250 1.60 -27.17 8.31
N ILE A 251 1.77 -25.96 8.82
CA ILE A 251 1.53 -25.61 10.24
C ILE A 251 0.05 -25.76 10.60
N GLY A 252 -0.85 -25.38 9.69
CA GLY A 252 -2.29 -25.52 9.84
C GLY A 252 -2.82 -26.94 9.66
N GLY A 253 -1.96 -27.90 9.28
CA GLY A 253 -2.35 -29.30 9.07
C GLY A 253 -3.24 -29.53 7.85
N THR A 254 -3.25 -28.62 6.87
CA THR A 254 -4.07 -28.69 5.65
C THR A 254 -3.28 -29.05 4.40
N SER A 255 -1.98 -29.40 4.51
CA SER A 255 -1.16 -29.82 3.37
C SER A 255 -1.38 -31.30 3.02
N ASP A 256 -1.68 -31.56 1.75
CA ASP A 256 -1.76 -32.91 1.16
C ASP A 256 -0.37 -33.50 0.78
N ARG A 257 0.73 -32.72 0.91
CA ARG A 257 2.10 -33.10 0.48
C ARG A 257 3.14 -32.88 1.58
N LEU A 258 2.96 -33.59 2.69
CA LEU A 258 3.79 -33.49 3.90
C LEU A 258 5.31 -33.62 3.66
N TRP A 259 5.75 -34.38 2.65
CA TRP A 259 7.14 -34.81 2.49
C TRP A 259 7.97 -33.96 1.50
N ASP A 260 7.33 -33.32 0.52
CA ASP A 260 8.03 -32.48 -0.48
C ASP A 260 8.18 -31.03 0.03
N ASP A 261 7.17 -30.51 0.73
CA ASP A 261 7.11 -29.09 1.12
C ASP A 261 8.00 -28.77 2.34
N GLY A 262 8.17 -29.71 3.27
CA GLY A 262 8.96 -29.52 4.48
C GLY A 262 10.48 -29.36 4.25
N ARG A 263 10.99 -29.65 3.04
CA ARG A 263 12.40 -29.45 2.69
C ARG A 263 12.74 -28.01 2.28
N SER A 264 11.72 -27.16 2.10
CA SER A 264 11.87 -25.79 1.59
C SER A 264 11.72 -24.68 2.65
N LEU A 265 11.48 -25.06 3.90
CA LEU A 265 11.31 -24.18 5.07
C LEU A 265 12.61 -23.93 5.85
#